data_AF-A0A4U2BXL8-F1
#
_entry.id   AF-A0A4U2BXL8-F1
#
_cell.length_a   1.000
_cell.length_b   1.000
_cell.length_c   1.000
_cell.angle_alpha   90.00
_cell.angle_beta   90.00
_cell.angle_gamma   90.00
#
_symmetry.space_group_name_H-M   'P 1'
#
loop_
_entity.id
_entity.type
_entity.pdbx_description
1 polymer ?
#
loop_
_entity_poly.entity_id
_entity_poly.type
_entity_poly.pdbx_seq_one_letter_code
_entity_poly.pdbx_strand_id
1 'polypeptide(L)' 'MAAIPDHPSDLEYELCYFDDGSITTITILVDNRQEAMTWYLSEGKHINDLYSIRPDE' A
#
# COMPACT_ATOMS: atom_id res chain seq x y z
N MET A 1 20.42 1.23 -6.56
CA MET A 1 19.04 1.64 -6.27
C MET A 1 18.17 0.71 -7.07
N ALA A 2 17.36 -0.13 -6.40
CA ALA A 2 16.71 -1.28 -7.00
C ALA A 2 15.73 -0.83 -8.10
N ALA A 3 15.90 -1.39 -9.30
CA ALA A 3 14.93 -1.28 -10.38
C ALA A 3 13.65 -1.98 -9.96
N ILE A 4 12.57 -1.21 -9.82
CA ILE A 4 11.24 -1.75 -9.59
C ILE A 4 10.85 -2.47 -10.88
N PRO A 5 10.54 -3.78 -10.84
CA PRO A 5 10.13 -4.50 -12.02
C PRO A 5 8.84 -3.88 -12.57
N ASP A 6 8.94 -3.40 -13.81
CA ASP A 6 7.87 -2.91 -14.66
C ASP A 6 6.87 -4.07 -14.91
N HIS A 7 5.87 -4.25 -14.03
CA HIS A 7 4.70 -5.05 -14.42
C HIS A 7 3.69 -4.07 -15.02
N PRO A 8 3.31 -4.25 -16.29
CA PRO A 8 2.39 -3.34 -16.99
C PRO A 8 0.93 -3.43 -16.51
N SER A 9 0.69 -4.04 -15.35
CA SER A 9 -0.63 -4.23 -14.72
C SER A 9 -0.63 -3.84 -13.24
N ASP A 10 0.50 -3.37 -12.71
CA ASP A 10 0.54 -2.83 -11.36
C ASP A 10 -0.27 -1.53 -11.32
N LEU A 11 -1.41 -1.55 -10.64
CA LEU A 11 -2.14 -0.35 -10.28
C LEU A 11 -1.42 0.29 -9.09
N GLU A 12 -1.24 1.60 -9.14
CA GLU A 12 -0.79 2.35 -7.97
C GLU A 12 -1.92 2.36 -6.94
N TYR A 13 -1.68 1.76 -5.79
CA TYR A 13 -2.58 1.83 -4.64
C TYR A 13 -1.98 2.73 -3.58
N GLU A 14 -2.75 3.74 -3.21
CA GLU A 14 -2.45 4.60 -2.08
C GLU A 14 -3.03 3.97 -0.81
N LEU A 15 -2.17 3.70 0.15
CA LEU A 15 -2.53 3.29 1.49
C LEU A 15 -2.23 4.42 2.45
N CYS A 16 -3.30 4.92 3.08
CA CYS A 16 -3.24 5.91 4.12
C CYS A 16 -3.44 5.20 5.45
N TYR A 17 -2.44 5.25 6.33
CA TYR A 17 -2.47 4.59 7.63
C TYR A 17 -1.87 5.48 8.72
N PHE A 18 -2.20 5.18 9.97
CA PHE A 18 -1.63 5.87 11.12
C PHE A 18 -0.37 5.13 11.59
N ASP A 19 0.76 5.83 11.65
CA ASP A 19 2.04 5.28 12.06
C ASP A 19 2.68 6.26 13.03
N ASP A 20 3.08 5.77 14.20
CA ASP A 20 3.82 6.53 15.20
C ASP A 20 3.22 7.91 15.54
N GLY A 21 1.90 7.98 15.70
CA GLY A 21 1.22 9.23 16.08
C GLY A 21 0.92 10.18 14.92
N SER A 22 1.21 9.81 13.67
CA SER A 22 0.96 10.61 12.48
C SER A 22 0.32 9.81 11.35
N ILE A 23 -0.42 10.48 10.48
CA ILE A 23 -0.94 9.85 9.26
C ILE A 23 0.21 9.73 8.26
N THR A 24 0.54 8.50 7.89
CA THR A 24 1.51 8.16 6.86
C THR A 24 0.78 7.61 5.64
N THR A 25 1.14 8.13 4.49
CA THR A 25 0.62 7.65 3.21
C THR A 25 1.74 7.01 2.42
N ILE A 26 1.50 5.81 1.89
CA ILE A 26 2.42 5.14 0.98
C ILE A 26 1.70 4.78 -0.30
N THR A 27 2.45 4.78 -1.40
CA THR A 27 2.00 4.24 -2.68
C THR A 27 2.71 2.92 -2.92
N ILE A 28 1.95 1.88 -3.23
CA ILE A 28 2.47 0.58 -3.62
C ILE A 28 1.89 0.16 -4.95
N LEU A 29 2.67 -0.58 -5.71
CA LEU A 29 2.31 -1.11 -7.02
C LEU A 29 1.77 -2.54 -6.82
N VAL A 30 0.48 -2.74 -7.06
CA VAL A 30 -0.17 -4.06 -6.95
C VAL A 30 -1.27 -4.23 -7.99
N ASP A 31 -1.55 -5.49 -8.36
CA ASP A 31 -2.64 -5.80 -9.30
C ASP A 31 -4.02 -5.65 -8.65
N ASN A 32 -4.13 -5.90 -7.34
CA ASN A 32 -5.42 -5.90 -6.63
C ASN A 32 -5.33 -5.29 -5.21
N ARG A 33 -6.45 -4.74 -4.74
CA ARG A 33 -6.63 -4.32 -3.33
C ARG A 33 -6.23 -5.41 -2.32
N GLN A 34 -6.49 -6.68 -2.64
CA GLN A 34 -6.11 -7.81 -1.76
C GLN A 34 -4.59 -7.96 -1.62
N GLU A 35 -3.85 -7.75 -2.71
CA GLU A 35 -2.38 -7.76 -2.66
C GLU A 35 -1.85 -6.56 -1.88
N ALA A 36 -2.43 -5.37 -2.09
CA ALA A 36 -2.05 -4.21 -1.29
C ALA A 36 -2.28 -4.42 0.21
N MET A 37 -3.40 -5.05 0.57
CA MET A 37 -3.69 -5.39 1.96
C MET A 37 -2.76 -6.48 2.50
N THR A 38 -2.37 -7.45 1.68
CA THR A 38 -1.41 -8.50 2.04
C THR A 38 -0.01 -7.93 2.25
N TRP A 39 0.43 -7.04 1.37
CA TRP A 39 1.68 -6.30 1.51
C TRP A 39 1.69 -5.49 2.81
N TYR A 40 0.60 -4.74 3.06
CA TYR A 40 0.44 -3.94 4.25
C TYR A 40 0.50 -4.77 5.55
N LEU A 41 -0.18 -5.93 5.57
CA LEU A 41 -0.10 -6.88 6.68
C LEU A 41 1.28 -7.53 6.82
N SER A 42 1.96 -7.78 5.70
CA SER A 42 3.30 -8.41 5.66
C SER A 42 4.38 -7.49 6.24
N GLU A 43 4.22 -6.17 6.14
CA GLU A 43 5.10 -5.19 6.79
C GLU A 43 4.93 -5.16 8.33
N GLY A 44 4.03 -5.99 8.88
CA GLY A 44 3.71 -5.99 10.30
C GLY A 44 2.79 -4.83 10.71
N LYS A 45 2.15 -4.16 9.74
CA LYS A 45 1.20 -3.08 10.01
C LYS A 45 -0.17 -3.66 10.38
N HIS A 46 -0.86 -2.99 11.29
CA HIS A 46 -2.19 -3.41 11.73
C HIS A 46 -3.27 -2.79 10.86
N ILE A 47 -4.29 -3.59 10.49
CA ILE A 47 -5.48 -3.09 9.76
C ILE A 47 -6.23 -2.00 10.53
N ASN A 48 -6.06 -1.92 11.85
CA ASN A 48 -6.66 -0.88 12.69
C ASN A 48 -6.07 0.50 12.40
N ASP A 49 -4.81 0.54 11.96
CA ASP A 49 -4.14 1.76 11.57
C ASP A 49 -4.44 2.14 10.12
N LEU A 50 -4.94 1.21 9.31
CA LEU A 50 -5.29 1.48 7.92
C LEU A 50 -6.55 2.35 7.86
N TYR A 51 -6.38 3.60 7.44
CA TYR A 51 -7.45 4.58 7.35
C TYR A 51 -8.19 4.49 6.01
N SER A 52 -7.45 4.31 4.92
CA SER A 52 -8.02 4.11 3.58
C SER A 52 -7.03 3.41 2.66
N ILE A 53 -7.58 2.58 1.77
CA ILE A 53 -6.87 1.94 0.67
C ILE A 53 -7.66 2.22 -0.59
N ARG A 54 -7.06 2.95 -1.53
CA ARG A 54 -7.69 3.29 -2.80
C ARG A 54 -6.72 3.11 -3.95
N PRO A 55 -7.18 2.66 -5.12
CA PRO A 55 -6.40 2.82 -6.33
C PRO A 55 -6.26 4.32 -6.62
N ASP A 56 -5.07 4.74 -7.02
CA ASP A 56 -4.83 6.05 -7.63
C ASP A 56 -5.32 5.93 -9.09
N GLU A 57 -6.63 6.07 -9.28
CA GLU A 57 -7.33 6.16 -10.58
C GLU A 57 -7.92 7.56 -10.80
#